data_AF-A0A3N4JXD6-F1
#
_entry.id   AF-A0A3N4JXD6-F1
#
_cell.length_a   1.000
_cell.length_b   1.000
_cell.length_c   1.000
_cell.angle_alpha   90.00
_cell.angle_beta   90.00
_cell.angle_gamma   90.00
#
_symmetry.space_group_name_H-M   'P 1'
#
loop_
_entity.id
_entity.type
_entity.pdbx_description
1 polymer ?
#
loop_
_entity_poly.entity_id
_entity_poly.type
_entity_poly.pdbx_seq_one_letter_code
_entity_poly.pdbx_strand_id
1 'polypeptide(L)'
;MTIEETEKRLSLQIDEIRAVPMKSMIAQPTLEETGIDKNRMGIIKEAVYGHILQYLNIEGYPTEESSDYKEANISDLVLYTIGPIIDAVRNIRRNIRLKREKEIISSDGLTGGMEEFLVVDRVAIAEHKSVLIIEAKRSSMGQAMTQILLAMKDARDNNAGGVIYGFVTIGEDWRMLSYDGSEFVKTNKFTVLFDTMRDQKEKWMSENSVIVDCMVFALTTGGIAMKDVVV
;
A
#
# COMPACT_ATOMS: atom_id res chain seq x y z
N MET A 1 0.26 -5.54 20.97
CA MET A 1 0.64 -4.12 21.06
C MET A 1 -0.60 -3.22 21.01
N THR A 2 -0.76 -2.30 21.95
CA THR A 2 -1.89 -1.36 22.03
C THR A 2 -1.64 -0.07 21.23
N ILE A 3 -2.69 0.75 21.05
CA ILE A 3 -2.57 2.09 20.44
C ILE A 3 -1.65 2.98 21.29
N GLU A 4 -1.87 3.05 22.61
CA GLU A 4 -1.06 3.87 23.53
C GLU A 4 0.44 3.48 23.54
N GLU A 5 0.73 2.18 23.49
CA GLU A 5 2.11 1.68 23.38
C GLU A 5 2.77 2.14 22.08
N THR A 6 2.02 2.13 20.98
CA THR A 6 2.48 2.56 19.67
C THR A 6 2.77 4.06 19.64
N GLU A 7 1.84 4.86 20.14
CA GLU A 7 1.98 6.32 20.25
C GLU A 7 3.20 6.71 21.07
N LYS A 8 3.41 6.02 22.20
CA LYS A 8 4.61 6.21 23.03
C LYS A 8 5.90 5.88 22.27
N ARG A 9 5.93 4.78 21.51
CA ARG A 9 7.12 4.38 20.72
C ARG A 9 7.40 5.34 19.58
N LEU A 10 6.36 5.88 18.95
CA LEU A 10 6.48 6.83 17.83
C LEU A 10 6.64 8.29 18.29
N SER A 11 6.40 8.57 19.57
CA SER A 11 6.34 9.94 20.12
C SER A 11 5.36 10.84 19.36
N LEU A 12 4.18 10.30 19.01
CA LEU A 12 3.10 11.02 18.33
C LEU A 12 1.74 10.45 18.72
N GLN A 13 0.66 11.21 18.52
CA GLN A 13 -0.71 10.72 18.60
C GLN A 13 -1.24 10.34 17.21
N ILE A 14 -1.83 9.15 17.06
CA ILE A 14 -2.19 8.59 15.75
C ILE A 14 -3.37 9.35 15.12
N ASP A 15 -4.29 9.83 15.95
CA ASP A 15 -5.44 10.64 15.52
C ASP A 15 -5.02 12.04 15.06
N GLU A 16 -3.96 12.62 15.63
CA GLU A 16 -3.37 13.90 15.23
C GLU A 16 -2.54 13.85 13.92
N ILE A 17 -2.25 12.67 13.38
CA ILE A 17 -1.55 12.54 12.08
C ILE A 17 -2.31 13.31 11.00
N ARG A 18 -1.62 14.25 10.36
CA ARG A 18 -2.18 15.14 9.33
C ARG A 18 -2.80 14.35 8.19
N ALA A 19 -4.08 14.60 7.92
CA ALA A 19 -4.80 14.06 6.78
C ALA A 19 -4.76 15.02 5.59
N VAL A 20 -4.47 14.52 4.40
CA VAL A 20 -4.46 15.32 3.15
C VAL A 20 -5.34 14.66 2.07
N PRO A 21 -5.86 15.43 1.11
CA PRO A 21 -6.44 14.86 -0.09
C PRO A 21 -5.41 14.00 -0.83
N MET A 22 -5.85 12.86 -1.38
CA MET A 22 -4.97 11.96 -2.15
C MET A 22 -4.18 12.70 -3.23
N LYS A 23 -4.84 13.61 -3.97
CA LYS A 23 -4.19 14.40 -5.04
C LYS A 23 -3.01 15.23 -4.53
N SER A 24 -3.05 15.67 -3.27
CA SER A 24 -1.95 16.41 -2.64
C SER A 24 -0.78 15.49 -2.26
N MET A 25 -1.03 14.22 -1.93
CA MET A 25 0.01 13.23 -1.61
C MET A 25 0.84 12.85 -2.83
N ILE A 26 0.20 12.71 -4.00
CA ILE A 26 0.85 12.23 -5.24
C ILE A 26 1.27 13.36 -6.20
N ALA A 27 1.32 14.61 -5.74
CA ALA A 27 1.53 15.79 -6.59
C ALA A 27 3.01 16.08 -6.96
N GLN A 28 4.00 15.31 -6.50
CA GLN A 28 5.44 15.59 -6.74
C GLN A 28 6.28 14.33 -6.99
N PRO A 29 7.14 14.23 -8.02
CA PRO A 29 7.07 14.84 -9.36
C PRO A 29 5.93 14.20 -10.17
N THR A 30 5.54 14.80 -11.28
CA THR A 30 4.48 14.28 -12.16
C THR A 30 4.77 12.84 -12.53
N LEU A 31 3.76 11.97 -12.47
CA LEU A 31 3.81 10.58 -12.97
C LEU A 31 4.47 10.45 -14.35
N GLU A 32 4.50 11.51 -15.15
CA GLU A 32 5.23 11.61 -16.42
C GLU A 32 6.75 11.37 -16.28
N GLU A 33 7.38 11.82 -15.20
CA GLU A 33 8.81 11.56 -14.92
C GLU A 33 9.09 10.11 -14.50
N THR A 34 8.05 9.36 -14.11
CA THR A 34 8.17 7.95 -13.69
C THR A 34 8.31 6.98 -14.87
N GLY A 35 8.11 7.46 -16.11
CA GLY A 35 8.15 6.63 -17.32
C GLY A 35 6.87 5.83 -17.59
N ILE A 36 5.79 6.11 -16.85
CA ILE A 36 4.46 5.56 -17.10
C ILE A 36 3.58 6.67 -17.68
N ASP A 37 3.32 6.60 -18.98
CA ASP A 37 2.40 7.53 -19.63
C ASP A 37 0.93 7.20 -19.32
N LYS A 38 0.02 8.08 -19.75
CA LYS A 38 -1.43 7.93 -19.53
C LYS A 38 -2.01 6.67 -20.16
N ASN A 39 -1.48 6.23 -21.31
CA ASN A 39 -1.97 5.03 -21.99
C ASN A 39 -1.61 3.79 -21.17
N ARG A 40 -0.34 3.68 -20.76
CA ARG A 40 0.13 2.59 -19.89
C ARG A 40 -0.59 2.60 -18.54
N MET A 41 -0.83 3.77 -17.96
CA MET A 41 -1.66 3.88 -16.74
C MET A 41 -3.07 3.31 -16.96
N GLY A 42 -3.71 3.62 -18.09
CA GLY A 42 -5.00 3.03 -18.46
C GLY A 42 -4.96 1.51 -18.54
N ILE A 43 -3.91 0.95 -19.15
CA ILE A 43 -3.71 -0.51 -19.26
C ILE A 43 -3.55 -1.15 -17.87
N ILE A 44 -2.80 -0.53 -16.95
CA ILE A 44 -2.63 -1.06 -15.59
C ILE A 44 -3.97 -1.03 -14.86
N LYS A 45 -4.73 0.07 -14.97
CA LYS A 45 -6.07 0.18 -14.35
C LYS A 45 -7.02 -0.91 -14.85
N GLU A 46 -7.04 -1.15 -16.16
CA GLU A 46 -7.81 -2.23 -16.77
C GLU A 46 -7.41 -3.62 -16.23
N ALA A 47 -6.10 -3.88 -16.10
CA ALA A 47 -5.61 -5.15 -15.56
C ALA A 47 -6.00 -5.35 -14.09
N VAL A 48 -5.88 -4.30 -13.26
CA VAL A 48 -6.29 -4.33 -11.85
C VAL A 48 -7.79 -4.56 -11.73
N TYR A 49 -8.61 -3.87 -12.52
CA TYR A 49 -10.06 -4.09 -12.57
C TYR A 49 -10.38 -5.56 -12.89
N GLY A 50 -9.76 -6.09 -13.95
CA GLY A 50 -9.96 -7.48 -14.37
C GLY A 50 -9.60 -8.50 -13.29
N HIS A 51 -8.49 -8.29 -12.58
CA HIS A 51 -8.08 -9.18 -11.48
C HIS A 51 -8.97 -9.06 -10.25
N ILE A 52 -9.44 -7.87 -9.89
CA ILE A 52 -10.43 -7.74 -8.80
C ILE A 52 -11.69 -8.51 -9.18
N LEU A 53 -12.20 -8.38 -10.41
CA LEU A 53 -13.35 -9.16 -10.85
C LEU A 53 -13.09 -10.67 -10.85
N GLN A 54 -11.88 -11.10 -11.23
CA GLN A 54 -11.48 -12.49 -11.16
C GLN A 54 -11.52 -13.02 -9.73
N TYR A 55 -10.96 -12.27 -8.77
CA TYR A 55 -11.06 -12.59 -7.35
C TYR A 55 -12.53 -12.73 -6.92
N LEU A 56 -13.37 -11.75 -7.25
CA LEU A 56 -14.81 -11.79 -6.89
C LEU A 56 -15.56 -12.96 -7.52
N ASN A 57 -15.14 -13.44 -8.69
CA ASN A 57 -15.72 -14.63 -9.33
C ASN A 57 -15.32 -15.94 -8.65
N ILE A 58 -14.14 -15.99 -8.03
CA ILE A 58 -13.57 -17.19 -7.41
C ILE A 58 -13.97 -17.27 -5.94
N GLU A 59 -13.73 -16.19 -5.19
CA GLU A 59 -13.85 -16.12 -3.73
C GLU A 59 -15.17 -15.46 -3.28
N GLY A 60 -15.86 -14.77 -4.19
CA GLY A 60 -17.01 -13.96 -3.85
C GLY A 60 -16.64 -12.58 -3.29
N TYR A 61 -17.66 -11.82 -2.90
CA TYR A 61 -17.47 -10.50 -2.32
C TYR A 61 -17.02 -10.61 -0.86
N PRO A 62 -15.88 -10.00 -0.46
CA PRO A 62 -15.36 -10.09 0.90
C PRO A 62 -16.10 -9.10 1.80
N THR A 63 -17.28 -9.50 2.27
CA THR A 63 -18.13 -8.70 3.16
C THR A 63 -18.13 -9.26 4.59
N GLU A 64 -18.15 -8.37 5.59
CA GLU A 64 -18.37 -8.73 6.99
C GLU A 64 -19.68 -9.49 7.24
N GLU A 65 -20.65 -9.37 6.34
CA GLU A 65 -21.93 -10.08 6.39
C GLU A 65 -21.78 -11.59 6.10
N SER A 66 -20.65 -12.02 5.55
CA SER A 66 -20.36 -13.43 5.24
C SER A 66 -19.68 -14.13 6.41
N SER A 67 -20.16 -15.33 6.75
CA SER A 67 -19.49 -16.20 7.74
C SER A 67 -18.10 -16.64 7.31
N ASP A 68 -17.81 -16.60 6.01
CA ASP A 68 -16.52 -16.98 5.43
C ASP A 68 -15.54 -15.82 5.34
N TYR A 69 -15.94 -14.60 5.74
CA TYR A 69 -15.07 -13.44 5.74
C TYR A 69 -13.89 -13.63 6.69
N LYS A 70 -12.71 -13.87 6.14
CA LYS A 70 -11.45 -14.06 6.89
C LYS A 70 -10.41 -13.06 6.40
N GLU A 71 -9.43 -12.78 7.25
CA GLU A 71 -8.30 -11.92 6.89
C GLU A 71 -7.55 -12.44 5.65
N ALA A 72 -7.48 -13.76 5.47
CA ALA A 72 -6.92 -14.39 4.28
C ALA A 72 -7.59 -13.93 2.97
N ASN A 73 -8.92 -13.79 2.96
CA ASN A 73 -9.66 -13.30 1.79
C ASN A 73 -9.25 -11.87 1.43
N ILE A 74 -9.03 -11.03 2.44
CA ILE A 74 -8.57 -9.65 2.25
C ILE A 74 -7.14 -9.65 1.72
N SER A 75 -6.24 -10.44 2.31
CA SER A 75 -4.85 -10.56 1.83
C SER A 75 -4.80 -11.05 0.38
N ASP A 76 -5.65 -11.99 -0.01
CA ASP A 76 -5.73 -12.44 -1.40
C ASP A 76 -6.29 -11.34 -2.32
N LEU A 77 -7.35 -10.62 -1.91
CA LEU A 77 -7.84 -9.46 -2.66
C LEU A 77 -6.74 -8.39 -2.83
N VAL A 78 -5.93 -8.13 -1.79
CA VAL A 78 -4.76 -7.26 -1.87
C VAL A 78 -3.81 -7.77 -2.95
N LEU A 79 -3.47 -9.06 -2.96
CA LEU A 79 -2.59 -9.62 -3.99
C LEU A 79 -3.15 -9.45 -5.41
N TYR A 80 -4.44 -9.73 -5.62
CA TYR A 80 -5.09 -9.54 -6.93
C TYR A 80 -5.09 -8.06 -7.36
N THR A 81 -5.19 -7.14 -6.40
CA THR A 81 -5.16 -5.70 -6.65
C THR A 81 -3.74 -5.22 -7.01
N ILE A 82 -2.73 -5.62 -6.24
CA ILE A 82 -1.37 -5.06 -6.37
C ILE A 82 -0.49 -5.80 -7.38
N GLY A 83 -0.79 -7.06 -7.66
CA GLY A 83 0.00 -7.92 -8.54
C GLY A 83 0.28 -7.29 -9.92
N PRO A 84 -0.75 -6.85 -10.66
CA PRO A 84 -0.58 -6.17 -11.95
C PRO A 84 0.27 -4.91 -11.86
N ILE A 85 0.12 -4.15 -10.77
CA ILE A 85 0.80 -2.88 -10.59
C ILE A 85 2.30 -3.13 -10.41
N ILE A 86 2.64 -4.08 -9.52
CA ILE A 86 4.04 -4.47 -9.27
C ILE A 86 4.68 -5.03 -10.53
N ASP A 87 3.99 -5.91 -11.27
CA ASP A 87 4.51 -6.44 -12.53
C ASP A 87 4.76 -5.34 -13.58
N ALA A 88 3.82 -4.41 -13.71
CA ALA A 88 3.93 -3.31 -14.67
C ALA A 88 5.10 -2.36 -14.35
N VAL A 89 5.35 -2.05 -13.08
CA VAL A 89 6.43 -1.14 -12.63
C VAL A 89 7.80 -1.82 -12.65
N ARG A 90 7.86 -3.13 -12.32
CA ARG A 90 9.10 -3.92 -12.35
C ARG A 90 9.79 -3.86 -13.71
N ASN A 91 9.01 -3.81 -14.78
CA ASN A 91 9.51 -3.76 -16.16
C ASN A 91 10.04 -2.39 -16.61
N ILE A 92 10.11 -1.38 -15.73
CA ILE A 92 10.45 0.00 -16.12
C ILE A 92 11.78 0.47 -15.52
N ARG A 93 11.97 0.37 -14.19
CA ARG A 93 13.13 1.02 -13.55
C ARG A 93 13.84 0.26 -12.43
N ARG A 94 13.19 -0.70 -11.77
CA ARG A 94 13.68 -1.23 -10.48
C ARG A 94 13.49 -2.73 -10.37
N ASN A 95 14.43 -3.39 -9.71
CA ASN A 95 14.32 -4.82 -9.39
C ASN A 95 13.48 -5.00 -8.12
N ILE A 96 12.22 -4.58 -8.20
CA ILE A 96 11.28 -4.70 -7.09
C ILE A 96 10.80 -6.14 -6.94
N ARG A 97 10.64 -6.57 -5.68
CA ARG A 97 10.02 -7.84 -5.33
C ARG A 97 9.04 -7.67 -4.20
N LEU A 98 7.88 -8.28 -4.38
CA LEU A 98 6.91 -8.47 -3.30
C LEU A 98 7.40 -9.59 -2.39
N LYS A 99 7.35 -9.33 -1.08
CA LYS A 99 7.50 -10.31 -0.01
C LYS A 99 6.22 -10.35 0.81
N ARG A 100 5.88 -11.54 1.29
CA ARG A 100 4.85 -11.76 2.30
C ARG A 100 5.56 -12.08 3.61
N GLU A 101 5.36 -11.26 4.63
CA GLU A 101 5.97 -11.42 5.95
C GLU A 101 4.84 -11.66 6.96
N LYS A 102 5.05 -12.48 7.99
CA LYS A 102 4.00 -12.71 9.01
C LYS A 102 3.76 -11.47 9.88
N GLU A 103 4.84 -10.78 10.22
CA GLU A 103 4.85 -9.49 10.92
C GLU A 103 6.16 -8.78 10.54
N ILE A 104 6.12 -7.51 10.13
CA ILE A 104 7.33 -6.71 9.82
C ILE A 104 8.02 -6.23 11.12
N ILE A 105 7.30 -6.21 12.25
CA ILE A 105 7.83 -5.78 13.55
C ILE A 105 7.65 -6.89 14.57
N SER A 106 8.76 -7.55 14.91
CA SER A 106 8.80 -8.58 15.94
C SER A 106 9.27 -8.00 17.27
N SER A 107 8.48 -8.16 18.33
CA SER A 107 9.00 -8.21 19.71
C SER A 107 8.61 -9.46 20.48
N ASP A 108 7.53 -10.14 20.08
CA ASP A 108 6.95 -11.26 20.79
C ASP A 108 5.99 -11.97 19.84
N GLY A 109 6.44 -13.05 19.20
CA GLY A 109 5.66 -13.84 18.24
C GLY A 109 4.46 -14.60 18.83
N LEU A 110 3.75 -13.98 19.77
CA LEU A 110 2.61 -14.50 20.52
C LEU A 110 1.25 -14.06 19.96
N THR A 111 1.22 -13.15 18.98
CA THR A 111 0.01 -12.82 18.23
C THR A 111 0.22 -13.15 16.77
N GLY A 112 -0.18 -14.35 16.34
CA GLY A 112 -0.09 -14.73 14.93
C GLY A 112 -1.01 -13.88 14.06
N GLY A 113 -0.49 -12.79 13.50
CA GLY A 113 -1.08 -12.06 12.37
C GLY A 113 -0.92 -12.84 11.06
N MET A 114 -1.80 -12.55 10.08
CA MET A 114 -1.66 -13.02 8.71
C MET A 114 -0.81 -12.03 7.88
N GLU A 115 -0.42 -12.47 6.69
CA GLU A 115 0.63 -11.91 5.82
C GLU A 115 0.54 -10.41 5.54
N GLU A 116 1.56 -9.67 5.98
CA GLU A 116 1.87 -8.29 5.59
C GLU A 116 2.62 -8.29 4.25
N PHE A 117 2.36 -7.29 3.41
CA PHE A 117 3.03 -7.19 2.11
C PHE A 117 4.14 -6.13 2.17
N LEU A 118 5.38 -6.57 1.95
CA LEU A 118 6.54 -5.70 1.87
C LEU A 118 7.09 -5.72 0.44
N VAL A 119 7.18 -4.56 -0.20
CA VAL A 119 7.89 -4.42 -1.47
C VAL A 119 9.28 -3.87 -1.21
N VAL A 120 10.29 -4.63 -1.66
CA VAL A 120 11.71 -4.24 -1.56
C VAL A 120 12.28 -4.00 -2.95
N ASP A 121 13.15 -3.00 -3.06
CA ASP A 121 14.02 -2.80 -4.21
C ASP A 121 15.40 -3.41 -3.93
N ARG A 122 15.87 -4.24 -4.88
CA ARG A 122 17.18 -4.88 -4.81
C ARG A 122 18.21 -4.02 -5.54
N VAL A 123 18.86 -3.14 -4.78
CA VAL A 123 19.89 -2.23 -5.28
C VAL A 123 21.19 -2.98 -5.54
N ALA A 124 21.56 -3.90 -4.66
CA ALA A 124 22.72 -4.80 -4.81
C ALA A 124 22.42 -6.18 -4.21
N ILE A 125 23.35 -7.13 -4.35
CA ILE A 125 23.19 -8.50 -3.84
C ILE A 125 22.89 -8.52 -2.32
N ALA A 126 23.46 -7.59 -1.56
CA ALA A 126 23.29 -7.47 -0.11
C ALA A 126 22.51 -6.23 0.34
N GLU A 127 22.07 -5.37 -0.60
CA GLU A 127 21.38 -4.12 -0.27
C GLU A 127 19.91 -4.19 -0.73
N HIS A 128 19.01 -4.10 0.25
CA HIS A 128 17.57 -4.08 0.04
C HIS A 128 17.00 -2.81 0.64
N LYS A 129 16.36 -1.98 -0.19
CA LYS A 129 15.63 -0.80 0.28
C LYS A 129 14.13 -1.11 0.29
N SER A 130 13.48 -0.91 1.41
CA SER A 130 12.02 -0.99 1.52
C SER A 130 11.39 0.15 0.72
N VAL A 131 10.41 -0.15 -0.12
CA VAL A 131 9.75 0.85 -0.98
C VAL A 131 8.36 1.15 -0.46
N LEU A 132 7.64 0.09 -0.12
CA LEU A 132 6.22 0.10 0.14
C LEU A 132 5.88 -1.01 1.14
N ILE A 133 5.00 -0.68 2.09
CA ILE A 133 4.43 -1.63 3.05
C ILE A 133 2.91 -1.60 2.91
N ILE A 134 2.24 -2.75 2.97
CA ILE A 134 0.78 -2.83 2.96
C ILE A 134 0.34 -3.71 4.13
N GLU A 135 -0.52 -3.14 4.95
CA GLU A 135 -1.16 -3.78 6.09
C GLU A 135 -2.63 -4.02 5.78
N ALA A 136 -3.03 -5.29 5.76
CA ALA A 136 -4.40 -5.71 5.54
C ALA A 136 -4.98 -6.28 6.84
N LYS A 137 -6.14 -5.79 7.26
CA LYS A 137 -6.83 -6.33 8.45
C LYS A 137 -8.29 -6.57 8.17
N ARG A 138 -8.85 -7.56 8.87
CA ARG A 138 -10.28 -7.87 8.80
C ARG A 138 -11.17 -6.84 9.48
N SER A 139 -10.81 -6.44 10.69
CA SER A 139 -11.77 -5.89 11.66
C SER A 139 -11.55 -4.42 12.02
N SER A 140 -10.34 -3.87 11.80
CA SER A 140 -10.05 -2.50 12.22
C SER A 140 -8.91 -1.86 11.46
N MET A 141 -9.25 -0.77 10.78
CA MET A 141 -8.28 0.18 10.23
C MET A 141 -7.38 0.76 11.32
N GLY A 142 -7.86 0.93 12.55
CA GLY A 142 -7.08 1.47 13.66
C GLY A 142 -5.96 0.54 14.12
N GLN A 143 -6.22 -0.77 14.20
CA GLN A 143 -5.19 -1.78 14.49
C GLN A 143 -4.17 -1.88 13.35
N ALA A 144 -4.64 -1.82 12.11
CA ALA A 144 -3.77 -1.84 10.95
C ALA A 144 -2.87 -0.57 10.89
N MET A 145 -3.38 0.58 11.34
CA MET A 145 -2.60 1.81 11.46
C MET A 145 -1.47 1.70 12.50
N THR A 146 -1.66 1.06 13.64
CA THR A 146 -0.59 0.95 14.65
C THR A 146 0.59 0.13 14.14
N GLN A 147 0.30 -1.01 13.50
CA GLN A 147 1.33 -1.90 12.94
C GLN A 147 2.09 -1.23 11.80
N ILE A 148 1.38 -0.63 10.84
CA ILE A 148 2.05 -0.05 9.67
C ILE A 148 2.95 1.13 10.02
N LEU A 149 2.56 1.99 10.98
CA LEU A 149 3.32 3.19 11.31
C LEU A 149 4.69 2.84 11.90
N LEU A 150 4.72 1.87 12.81
CA LEU A 150 5.98 1.37 13.35
C LEU A 150 6.82 0.70 12.24
N ALA A 151 6.19 -0.06 11.34
CA ALA A 151 6.88 -0.81 10.29
C ALA A 151 7.53 0.16 9.28
N MET A 152 6.81 1.24 8.95
CA MET A 152 7.31 2.33 8.12
C MET A 152 8.48 3.06 8.78
N LYS A 153 8.43 3.28 10.09
CA LYS A 153 9.55 3.89 10.82
C LYS A 153 10.79 3.00 10.76
N ASP A 154 10.65 1.72 11.09
CA ASP A 154 11.76 0.77 11.07
C ASP A 154 12.34 0.60 9.66
N ALA A 155 11.49 0.53 8.64
CA ALA A 155 11.90 0.49 7.23
C ALA A 155 12.66 1.75 6.81
N ARG A 156 12.21 2.93 7.26
CA ARG A 156 12.84 4.21 6.93
C ARG A 156 14.20 4.38 7.60
N ASP A 157 14.33 3.92 8.84
CA ASP A 157 15.60 3.92 9.58
C ASP A 157 16.60 2.98 8.90
N ASN A 158 16.16 1.80 8.45
CA ASN A 158 16.98 0.82 7.74
C ASN A 158 17.40 1.28 6.32
N ASN A 159 16.54 2.04 5.63
CA ASN A 159 16.85 2.57 4.30
C ASN A 159 17.88 3.71 4.31
N ALA A 160 18.23 4.26 5.48
CA ALA A 160 19.09 5.43 5.63
C ALA A 160 18.66 6.69 4.84
N GLY A 161 17.38 6.78 4.44
CA GLY A 161 16.86 7.90 3.65
C GLY A 161 15.58 7.57 2.86
N GLY A 162 15.12 8.57 2.08
CA GLY A 162 13.96 8.47 1.19
C GLY A 162 12.60 8.56 1.89
N VAL A 163 11.53 8.42 1.13
CA VAL A 163 10.16 8.36 1.67
C VAL A 163 9.71 6.90 1.68
N ILE A 164 9.19 6.42 2.82
CA ILE A 164 8.49 5.14 2.87
C ILE A 164 7.00 5.40 2.70
N TYR A 165 6.37 4.63 1.83
CA TYR A 165 4.92 4.64 1.66
C TYR A 165 4.29 3.41 2.31
N GLY A 166 3.12 3.63 2.90
CA GLY A 166 2.32 2.59 3.55
C GLY A 166 0.91 2.58 2.98
N PHE A 167 0.27 1.42 2.94
CA PHE A 167 -1.15 1.29 2.65
C PHE A 167 -1.83 0.47 3.71
N VAL A 168 -2.97 0.95 4.20
CA VAL A 168 -3.81 0.22 5.12
C VAL A 168 -5.11 -0.11 4.43
N THR A 169 -5.59 -1.34 4.56
CA THR A 169 -6.84 -1.76 3.95
C THR A 169 -7.63 -2.77 4.79
N ILE A 170 -8.95 -2.71 4.62
CA ILE A 170 -9.90 -3.74 5.08
C ILE A 170 -10.57 -4.45 3.89
N GLY A 171 -9.92 -4.43 2.72
CA GLY A 171 -10.45 -4.96 1.46
C GLY A 171 -11.08 -3.86 0.62
N GLU A 172 -12.28 -3.41 1.02
CA GLU A 172 -13.02 -2.39 0.27
C GLU A 172 -12.34 -1.03 0.28
N ASP A 173 -11.98 -0.60 1.49
CA ASP A 173 -11.44 0.72 1.73
C ASP A 173 -9.94 0.67 1.98
N TRP A 174 -9.28 1.70 1.47
CA TRP A 174 -7.85 1.85 1.50
C TRP A 174 -7.48 3.24 2.01
N ARG A 175 -6.28 3.33 2.57
CA ARG A 175 -5.64 4.58 2.96
C ARG A 175 -4.16 4.50 2.68
N MET A 176 -3.62 5.56 2.07
CA MET A 176 -2.19 5.70 1.84
C MET A 176 -1.55 6.54 2.95
N LEU A 177 -0.31 6.20 3.31
CA LEU A 177 0.55 6.90 4.24
C LEU A 177 1.89 7.21 3.59
N SER A 178 2.54 8.28 4.04
CA SER A 178 3.93 8.58 3.75
C SER A 178 4.69 8.93 5.02
N TYR A 179 5.98 8.60 5.03
CA TYR A 179 6.92 8.96 6.09
C TYR A 179 8.27 9.30 5.49
N ASP A 180 8.73 10.54 5.68
CA ASP A 180 10.01 11.05 5.16
C ASP A 180 11.18 10.93 6.16
N GLY A 181 10.89 10.46 7.37
CA GLY A 181 11.81 10.44 8.52
C GLY A 181 11.51 11.52 9.56
N SER A 182 10.65 12.49 9.25
CA SER A 182 10.27 13.59 10.14
C SER A 182 8.76 13.60 10.42
N GLU A 183 7.93 13.54 9.36
CA GLU A 183 6.47 13.64 9.48
C GLU A 183 5.77 12.42 8.88
N PHE A 184 4.79 11.88 9.60
CA PHE A 184 3.79 10.98 9.02
C PHE A 184 2.65 11.79 8.42
N VAL A 185 2.25 11.45 7.20
CA VAL A 185 1.07 12.03 6.55
C VAL A 185 0.17 10.91 6.06
N LYS A 186 -1.15 11.06 6.20
CA LYS A 186 -2.14 10.07 5.73
C LYS A 186 -3.12 10.68 4.74
N THR A 187 -3.65 9.88 3.83
CA THR A 187 -4.76 10.32 2.97
C THR A 187 -6.09 10.18 3.71
N ASN A 188 -7.12 10.86 3.20
CA ASN A 188 -8.50 10.42 3.43
C ASN A 188 -8.66 8.95 2.98
N LYS A 189 -9.62 8.25 3.60
CA LYS A 189 -10.01 6.91 3.15
C LYS A 189 -10.57 6.99 1.73
N PHE A 190 -10.24 6.02 0.88
CA PHE A 190 -10.81 5.90 -0.46
C PHE A 190 -11.23 4.46 -0.73
N THR A 191 -12.32 4.31 -1.47
CA THR A 191 -12.93 3.01 -1.76
C THR A 191 -12.35 2.45 -3.04
N VAL A 192 -11.98 1.17 -3.05
CA VAL A 192 -11.44 0.44 -4.20
C VAL A 192 -12.42 -0.60 -4.72
N LEU A 193 -13.20 -1.22 -3.83
CA LEU A 193 -14.22 -2.21 -4.15
C LEU A 193 -15.59 -1.75 -3.61
N PHE A 194 -16.65 -2.02 -4.37
CA PHE A 194 -18.03 -1.75 -4.00
C PHE A 194 -18.97 -2.75 -4.71
N ASP A 195 -20.13 -3.04 -4.13
CA ASP A 195 -21.03 -4.14 -4.56
C ASP A 195 -21.34 -4.17 -6.06
N THR A 196 -21.64 -3.01 -6.63
CA THR A 196 -22.09 -2.86 -8.03
C THR A 196 -20.95 -2.65 -9.03
N MET A 197 -19.70 -2.85 -8.62
CA MET A 197 -18.50 -2.58 -9.43
C MET A 197 -18.47 -3.36 -10.74
N ARG A 198 -19.05 -4.56 -10.79
CA ARG A 198 -19.16 -5.38 -12.00
C ARG A 198 -19.92 -4.66 -13.11
N ASP A 199 -20.99 -3.96 -12.77
CA ASP A 199 -21.85 -3.27 -13.73
C ASP A 199 -21.44 -1.81 -13.92
N GLN A 200 -20.55 -1.30 -13.06
CA GLN A 200 -20.14 0.10 -13.00
C GLN A 200 -18.64 0.27 -13.26
N LYS A 201 -18.14 -0.37 -14.32
CA LYS A 201 -16.73 -0.26 -14.74
C LYS A 201 -16.29 1.20 -14.93
N GLU A 202 -17.10 2.01 -15.61
CA GLU A 202 -16.75 3.41 -15.88
C GLU A 202 -16.55 4.20 -14.59
N LYS A 203 -17.45 4.01 -13.62
CA LYS A 203 -17.32 4.61 -12.28
C LYS A 203 -16.05 4.14 -11.60
N TRP A 204 -15.75 2.84 -11.63
CA TRP A 204 -14.52 2.33 -11.04
C TRP A 204 -13.28 2.99 -11.68
N MET A 205 -13.26 3.07 -13.01
CA MET A 205 -12.17 3.68 -13.76
C MET A 205 -11.98 5.16 -13.42
N SER A 206 -13.05 5.94 -13.24
CA SER A 206 -12.96 7.37 -12.96
C SER A 206 -12.72 7.72 -11.49
N GLU A 207 -13.26 6.94 -10.55
CA GLU A 207 -13.31 7.31 -9.13
C GLU A 207 -12.48 6.38 -8.22
N ASN A 208 -12.48 5.07 -8.48
CA ASN A 208 -11.92 4.06 -7.56
C ASN A 208 -10.55 3.51 -8.01
N SER A 209 -10.18 3.72 -9.27
CA SER A 209 -8.89 3.33 -9.84
C SER A 209 -7.69 4.11 -9.26
N VAL A 210 -7.95 5.06 -8.37
CA VAL A 210 -6.96 5.87 -7.65
C VAL A 210 -5.90 5.04 -6.93
N ILE A 211 -6.25 3.84 -6.48
CA ILE A 211 -5.28 2.91 -5.88
C ILE A 211 -4.09 2.65 -6.81
N VAL A 212 -4.33 2.61 -8.12
CA VAL A 212 -3.31 2.40 -9.13
C VAL A 212 -2.38 3.59 -9.22
N ASP A 213 -2.92 4.82 -9.28
CA ASP A 213 -2.12 6.04 -9.29
C ASP A 213 -1.24 6.14 -8.03
N CYS A 214 -1.81 5.87 -6.85
CA CYS A 214 -1.12 5.89 -5.57
C CYS A 214 0.02 4.85 -5.49
N MET A 215 -0.24 3.62 -5.92
CA MET A 215 0.77 2.55 -5.84
C MET A 215 1.87 2.72 -6.88
N VAL A 216 1.53 3.13 -8.09
CA VAL A 216 2.54 3.47 -9.11
C VAL A 216 3.45 4.57 -8.58
N PHE A 217 2.87 5.63 -8.00
CA PHE A 217 3.62 6.69 -7.36
C PHE A 217 4.54 6.15 -6.27
N ALA A 218 4.01 5.42 -5.30
CA ALA A 218 4.79 4.85 -4.20
C ALA A 218 5.93 3.93 -4.66
N LEU A 219 5.69 3.08 -5.66
CA LEU A 219 6.70 2.15 -6.19
C LEU A 219 7.82 2.87 -6.95
N THR A 220 7.51 4.00 -7.57
CA THR A 220 8.45 4.76 -8.40
C THR A 220 9.27 5.78 -7.60
N THR A 221 8.73 6.31 -6.50
CA THR A 221 9.41 7.33 -5.67
C THR A 221 9.89 6.78 -4.32
N GLY A 222 9.29 5.70 -3.81
CA GLY A 222 9.54 5.17 -2.47
C GLY A 222 10.97 4.64 -2.28
N GLY A 223 11.55 4.90 -1.11
CA GLY A 223 12.90 4.45 -0.74
C GLY A 223 14.05 5.10 -1.53
N ILE A 224 13.77 6.06 -2.42
CA ILE A 224 14.79 6.82 -3.15
C ILE A 224 15.18 8.04 -2.32
N ALA A 225 16.47 8.19 -1.99
CA ALA A 225 16.95 9.41 -1.34
C ALA A 225 17.13 10.52 -2.38
N MET A 226 16.95 11.80 -2.02
CA MET A 226 17.20 12.93 -2.93
C MET A 226 18.62 12.92 -3.55
N LYS A 227 19.61 12.33 -2.86
CA LYS A 227 20.98 12.18 -3.35
C LYS A 227 21.13 11.10 -4.43
N ASP A 228 20.16 10.21 -4.56
CA ASP A 228 20.14 9.12 -5.56
C ASP A 228 19.49 9.58 -6.88
N VAL A 229 18.93 10.80 -6.92
CA VAL A 229 18.38 11.46 -8.11
C VAL A 229 19.48 12.32 -8.75
N VAL A 230 20.55 11.68 -9.24
CA VAL A 230 21.53 12.36 -10.09
C VAL A 230 21.28 11.91 -11.53
N VAL A 231 20.82 12.85 -12.35
CA VAL A 231 20.69 12.71 -13.82
C VAL A 231 22.07 12.87 -14.45
#